data_AF-A0A7Y9L938-F1
#
_entry.id   AF-A0A7Y9L938-F1
#
_cell.length_a   1.000
_cell.length_b   1.000
_cell.length_c   1.000
_cell.angle_alpha   90.00
_cell.angle_beta   90.00
_cell.angle_gamma   90.00
#
_symmetry.space_group_name_H-M   'P 1'
#
loop_
_entity.id
_entity.type
_entity.pdbx_description
1 polymer ?
#
loop_
_entity_poly.entity_id
_entity_poly.type
_entity_poly.pdbx_seq_one_letter_code
_entity_poly.pdbx_strand_id
1 'polypeptide(L)'
;MSFGLTLTSVAWASSFLRLSAAVRGVVLSIFAVVCVIETTLITLQAHRGVPSHVNFETPFDTAVSMTLAGGGLVIIVVGLILAGAALRRTAELAPELRLALRFGFVTLLVAFGTGAIMIATGVTLVRSGDPAAAYATAGFLKPLHAVSMHAILVLPGIAWLLGSTGWPPRRRLMIIRYAAVGYLVLLAGAVIISLA
;
A
#
# COMPACT_ATOMS: atom_id res chain seq x y z
N MET A 1 -11.40 -2.52 -6.81
CA MET A 1 -11.76 -1.21 -6.19
C MET A 1 -10.66 -0.66 -5.28
N SER A 2 -10.19 -1.37 -4.26
CA SER A 2 -9.15 -0.85 -3.34
C SER A 2 -7.84 -0.42 -4.03
N PHE A 3 -7.33 -1.19 -4.99
CA PHE A 3 -6.09 -0.86 -5.71
C PHE A 3 -6.14 0.49 -6.46
N GLY A 4 -7.27 0.77 -7.13
CA GLY A 4 -7.48 2.04 -7.83
C GLY A 4 -7.56 3.22 -6.87
N LEU A 5 -8.22 3.05 -5.72
CA LEU A 5 -8.24 4.07 -4.66
C LEU A 5 -6.84 4.33 -4.12
N THR A 6 -6.04 3.30 -3.86
CA THR A 6 -4.64 3.46 -3.44
C THR A 6 -3.83 4.22 -4.49
N LEU A 7 -3.97 3.87 -5.77
CA LEU A 7 -3.28 4.58 -6.86
C LEU A 7 -3.63 6.07 -6.89
N THR A 8 -4.92 6.42 -6.88
CA THR A 8 -5.36 7.82 -6.86
C THR A 8 -4.87 8.54 -5.59
N SER A 9 -4.88 7.85 -4.44
CA SER A 9 -4.44 8.41 -3.17
C SER A 9 -2.94 8.71 -3.16
N VAL A 10 -2.11 7.80 -3.70
CA VAL A 10 -0.67 8.00 -3.85
C VAL A 10 -0.38 9.15 -4.81
N ALA A 11 -1.06 9.19 -5.97
CA ALA A 11 -0.90 10.27 -6.93
C ALA A 11 -1.25 11.63 -6.30
N TRP A 12 -2.39 11.73 -5.62
CA TRP A 12 -2.82 12.94 -4.92
C TRP A 12 -1.86 13.32 -3.78
N ALA A 13 -1.50 12.39 -2.90
CA ALA A 13 -0.59 12.65 -1.79
C ALA A 13 0.81 13.08 -2.26
N SER A 14 1.28 12.53 -3.38
CA SER A 14 2.57 12.90 -3.98
C SER A 14 2.63 14.36 -4.45
N SER A 15 1.47 14.99 -4.71
CA SER A 15 1.41 16.39 -5.15
C SER A 15 1.95 17.36 -4.09
N PHE A 16 1.83 16.99 -2.80
CA PHE A 16 2.35 17.74 -1.66
C PHE A 16 3.84 17.49 -1.38
N LEU A 17 4.45 16.50 -2.03
CA LEU A 17 5.86 16.15 -1.80
C LEU A 17 6.79 17.02 -2.65
N ARG A 18 7.96 17.36 -2.11
CA ARG A 18 9.01 18.02 -2.87
C ARG A 18 9.73 17.03 -3.77
N LEU A 19 9.27 16.93 -5.01
CA LEU A 19 9.84 16.14 -6.09
C LEU A 19 9.90 17.02 -7.34
N SER A 20 10.92 16.85 -8.18
CA SER A 20 10.90 17.49 -9.50
C SER A 20 9.76 16.92 -10.34
N ALA A 21 9.22 17.72 -11.26
CA ALA A 21 8.11 17.30 -12.12
C ALA A 21 8.45 16.04 -12.92
N ALA A 22 9.69 15.94 -13.42
CA ALA A 22 10.18 14.77 -14.14
C ALA A 22 10.19 13.51 -13.27
N VAL A 23 10.77 13.57 -12.06
CA VAL A 23 10.82 12.41 -11.15
C VAL A 23 9.41 11.99 -10.75
N ARG A 24 8.54 12.94 -10.39
CA ARG A 24 7.15 12.64 -10.03
C ARG A 24 6.42 11.97 -11.20
N GLY A 25 6.55 12.52 -12.41
CA GLY A 25 5.93 11.97 -13.61
C GLY A 25 6.36 10.54 -13.89
N VAL A 26 7.67 10.26 -13.86
CA VAL A 26 8.20 8.90 -14.08
C VAL A 26 7.72 7.94 -13.00
N VAL A 27 7.90 8.29 -11.71
CA VAL A 27 7.54 7.42 -10.59
C VAL A 27 6.05 7.08 -10.59
N LEU A 28 5.17 8.07 -10.80
CA LEU A 28 3.73 7.83 -10.86
C LEU A 28 3.31 7.06 -12.11
N SER A 29 3.95 7.28 -13.25
CA SER A 29 3.66 6.53 -14.48
C SER A 29 4.01 5.05 -14.33
N ILE A 30 5.20 4.76 -13.80
CA ILE A 30 5.63 3.38 -13.49
C ILE A 30 4.64 2.74 -12.52
N PHE A 31 4.32 3.43 -11.42
CA PHE A 31 3.38 2.92 -10.42
C PHE A 31 2.01 2.63 -11.03
N ALA A 32 1.46 3.55 -11.84
CA ALA A 32 0.18 3.38 -12.50
C ALA A 32 0.18 2.18 -13.47
N VAL A 33 1.21 2.05 -14.31
CA VAL A 33 1.34 0.92 -15.25
C VAL A 33 1.39 -0.40 -14.50
N VAL A 34 2.21 -0.49 -13.45
CA VAL A 34 2.29 -1.72 -12.64
C VAL A 34 0.97 -2.00 -11.95
N CYS A 35 0.30 -0.99 -11.37
CA CYS A 35 -1.02 -1.18 -10.75
C CYS A 35 -2.07 -1.72 -11.74
N VAL A 36 -2.05 -1.25 -12.99
CA VAL A 36 -2.95 -1.74 -14.05
C VAL A 36 -2.63 -3.20 -14.39
N ILE A 37 -1.36 -3.54 -14.56
CA ILE A 37 -0.91 -4.92 -14.84
C ILE A 37 -1.32 -5.85 -13.70
N GLU A 38 -0.97 -5.50 -12.46
CA GLU A 38 -1.33 -6.23 -11.23
C GLU A 38 -2.84 -6.50 -11.19
N THR A 39 -3.65 -5.45 -11.28
CA THR A 39 -5.11 -5.57 -11.20
C THR A 39 -5.66 -6.44 -12.33
N THR A 40 -5.14 -6.28 -13.55
CA THR A 40 -5.59 -7.04 -14.72
C THR A 40 -5.28 -8.53 -14.56
N LEU A 41 -4.04 -8.87 -14.20
CA LEU A 41 -3.59 -10.25 -14.05
C LEU A 41 -4.23 -10.95 -12.84
N ILE A 42 -4.38 -10.25 -11.71
CA ILE A 42 -5.12 -10.77 -10.55
C ILE A 42 -6.57 -11.04 -10.92
N THR A 43 -7.22 -10.12 -11.64
CA THR A 43 -8.62 -10.29 -12.09
C THR A 43 -8.76 -11.45 -13.06
N LEU A 44 -7.80 -11.61 -13.98
CA LEU A 44 -7.76 -12.74 -14.91
C LEU A 44 -7.66 -14.08 -14.18
N GLN A 45 -6.75 -14.19 -13.20
CA GLN A 45 -6.61 -15.43 -12.42
C GLN A 45 -7.81 -15.71 -11.52
N ALA A 46 -8.40 -14.66 -10.93
CA ALA A 46 -9.65 -14.77 -10.19
C ALA A 46 -10.82 -15.25 -11.08
N HIS A 47 -10.90 -14.76 -12.32
CA HIS A 47 -11.90 -15.23 -13.29
C HIS A 47 -11.71 -16.71 -13.66
N ARG A 48 -10.44 -17.16 -13.74
CA ARG A 48 -10.09 -18.58 -13.92
C ARG A 48 -10.30 -19.43 -12.67
N GLY A 49 -10.63 -18.84 -11.52
CA GLY A 49 -10.81 -19.54 -10.26
C GLY A 49 -9.52 -20.07 -9.62
N VAL A 50 -8.35 -19.53 -10.01
CA VAL A 50 -7.05 -19.99 -9.52
C VAL A 50 -6.28 -18.87 -8.78
N PRO A 51 -5.33 -19.21 -7.90
CA PRO A 51 -4.50 -18.22 -7.22
C PRO A 51 -3.63 -17.42 -8.19
N SER A 52 -3.42 -16.14 -7.90
CA SER A 52 -2.68 -15.26 -8.81
C SER A 52 -1.17 -15.24 -8.60
N HIS A 53 -0.71 -15.23 -7.34
CA HIS A 53 0.71 -15.02 -7.00
C HIS A 53 1.50 -16.31 -6.74
N VAL A 54 0.79 -17.42 -6.55
CA VAL A 54 1.38 -18.69 -6.06
C VAL A 54 1.01 -19.89 -6.93
N ASN A 55 0.37 -19.66 -8.08
CA ASN A 55 0.04 -20.74 -9.00
C ASN A 55 1.19 -20.94 -10.01
N PHE A 56 1.80 -22.12 -9.97
CA PHE A 56 2.90 -22.52 -10.86
C PHE A 56 2.59 -23.81 -11.63
N GLU A 57 1.31 -24.18 -11.75
CA GLU A 57 0.88 -25.45 -12.37
C GLU A 57 1.12 -25.48 -13.89
N THR A 58 1.03 -24.32 -14.57
CA THR A 58 1.26 -24.20 -16.01
C THR A 58 2.32 -23.15 -16.34
N PRO A 59 2.90 -23.16 -17.56
CA PRO A 59 3.81 -22.09 -17.99
C PRO A 59 3.16 -20.70 -17.96
N PHE A 60 1.87 -20.62 -18.30
CA PHE A 60 1.12 -19.36 -18.24
C PHE A 60 0.93 -18.87 -16.81
N ASP A 61 0.51 -19.76 -15.89
CA ASP A 61 0.35 -19.44 -14.48
C ASP A 61 1.66 -18.99 -13.84
N THR A 62 2.75 -19.65 -14.20
CA THR A 62 4.10 -19.27 -13.79
C THR A 62 4.48 -17.88 -14.28
N ALA A 63 4.22 -17.56 -15.56
CA ALA A 63 4.51 -16.24 -16.11
C ALA A 63 3.71 -15.14 -15.39
N VAL A 64 2.43 -15.39 -15.09
CA VAL A 64 1.58 -14.47 -14.33
C VAL A 64 2.11 -14.28 -12.91
N SER A 65 2.35 -15.37 -12.18
CA SER A 65 2.88 -15.33 -10.80
C SER A 65 4.21 -14.59 -10.71
N MET A 66 5.13 -14.83 -11.65
CA MET A 66 6.42 -14.13 -11.71
C MET A 66 6.28 -12.65 -12.08
N THR A 67 5.34 -12.32 -12.97
CA THR A 67 5.06 -10.92 -13.35
C THR A 67 4.52 -10.13 -12.15
N LEU A 68 3.59 -10.72 -11.39
CA LEU A 68 3.04 -10.12 -10.17
C LEU A 68 4.10 -9.97 -9.06
N ALA A 69 4.98 -10.97 -8.90
CA ALA A 69 6.09 -10.84 -7.94
C ALA A 69 7.06 -9.69 -8.34
N GLY A 70 7.38 -9.57 -9.63
CA GLY A 70 8.19 -8.47 -10.15
C GLY A 70 7.52 -7.11 -10.03
N GLY A 71 6.21 -7.03 -10.34
CA GLY A 71 5.40 -5.82 -10.17
C GLY A 71 5.34 -5.36 -8.71
N GLY A 72 5.12 -6.28 -7.78
CA GLY A 72 5.19 -6.03 -6.34
C GLY A 72 6.53 -5.42 -5.90
N LEU A 73 7.66 -5.90 -6.43
CA LEU A 73 8.98 -5.32 -6.15
C LEU A 73 9.09 -3.88 -6.66
N VAL A 74 8.61 -3.60 -7.88
CA VAL A 74 8.60 -2.24 -8.44
C VAL A 74 7.72 -1.31 -7.59
N ILE A 75 6.55 -1.78 -7.14
CA ILE A 75 5.66 -1.06 -6.22
C ILE A 75 6.40 -0.70 -4.92
N ILE A 76 7.14 -1.63 -4.33
CA ILE A 76 7.95 -1.38 -3.13
C ILE A 76 8.98 -0.28 -3.38
N VAL A 77 9.73 -0.35 -4.48
CA VAL A 77 10.75 0.66 -4.83
C VAL A 77 10.14 2.04 -5.01
N VAL A 78 9.03 2.16 -5.74
CA VAL A 78 8.31 3.42 -5.88
C VAL A 78 7.83 3.93 -4.52
N GLY A 79 7.26 3.04 -3.69
CA GLY A 79 6.85 3.35 -2.33
C GLY A 79 7.98 3.95 -1.50
N LEU A 80 9.17 3.34 -1.55
CA LEU A 80 10.35 3.81 -0.82
C LEU A 80 10.81 5.19 -1.29
N ILE A 81 10.78 5.46 -2.60
CA ILE A 81 11.11 6.77 -3.15
C ILE A 81 10.15 7.84 -2.61
N LEU A 82 8.84 7.57 -2.67
CA LEU A 82 7.81 8.53 -2.22
C LEU A 82 7.83 8.72 -0.70
N ALA A 83 7.97 7.64 0.07
CA ALA A 83 8.12 7.70 1.52
C ALA A 83 9.38 8.46 1.92
N GLY A 84 10.50 8.21 1.24
CA GLY A 84 11.74 8.97 1.43
C GLY A 84 11.54 10.47 1.17
N ALA A 85 10.81 10.84 0.13
CA ALA A 85 10.46 12.23 -0.15
C ALA A 85 9.54 12.85 0.94
N ALA A 86 8.60 12.07 1.49
CA ALA A 86 7.72 12.50 2.58
C ALA A 86 8.44 12.70 3.92
N LEU A 87 9.49 11.91 4.18
CA LEU A 87 10.27 11.99 5.42
C LEU A 87 11.30 13.13 5.40
N ARG A 88 11.68 13.66 4.23
CA ARG A 88 12.54 14.84 4.11
C ARG A 88 11.93 16.05 4.84
N ARG A 89 12.79 16.97 5.30
CA ARG A 89 12.36 18.20 6.00
C ARG A 89 11.70 19.16 5.02
N THR A 90 10.42 19.47 5.25
CA THR A 90 9.62 20.38 4.42
C THR A 90 9.08 21.49 5.31
N ALA A 91 9.79 22.61 5.43
CA ALA A 91 9.38 23.73 6.28
C ALA A 91 8.03 24.36 5.85
N GLU A 92 7.72 24.29 4.56
CA GLU A 92 6.52 24.92 3.96
C GLU A 92 5.18 24.20 4.23
N LEU A 93 5.19 22.91 4.61
CA LEU A 93 3.95 22.18 4.86
C LEU A 93 3.39 22.48 6.27
N ALA A 94 2.08 22.63 6.38
CA ALA A 94 1.41 22.70 7.67
C ALA A 94 1.76 21.46 8.53
N PRO A 95 2.04 21.60 9.84
CA PRO A 95 2.49 20.49 10.69
C PRO A 95 1.58 19.25 10.66
N GLU A 96 0.27 19.46 10.64
CA GLU A 96 -0.76 18.42 10.57
C GLU A 96 -0.71 17.63 9.27
N LEU A 97 -0.59 18.30 8.13
CA LEU A 97 -0.50 17.65 6.82
C LEU A 97 0.83 16.92 6.66
N ARG A 98 1.92 17.49 7.17
CA ARG A 98 3.24 16.83 7.20
C ARG A 98 3.20 15.53 8.00
N LEU A 99 2.59 15.54 9.18
CA LEU A 99 2.43 14.33 10.00
C LEU A 99 1.58 13.29 9.27
N ALA A 100 0.45 13.70 8.71
CA ALA A 100 -0.48 12.82 8.01
C ALA A 100 0.15 12.15 6.78
N LEU A 101 0.89 12.91 5.95
CA LEU A 101 1.60 12.36 4.79
C LEU A 101 2.67 11.34 5.21
N ARG A 102 3.48 11.67 6.23
CA ARG A 102 4.52 10.76 6.73
C ARG A 102 3.93 9.46 7.26
N PHE A 103 2.89 9.56 8.08
CA PHE A 103 2.19 8.39 8.58
C PHE A 103 1.62 7.57 7.42
N GLY A 104 0.87 8.20 6.51
CA GLY A 104 0.27 7.53 5.36
C GLY A 104 1.28 6.78 4.50
N PHE A 105 2.42 7.39 4.15
CA PHE A 105 3.45 6.73 3.35
C PHE A 105 4.18 5.62 4.12
N VAL A 106 4.46 5.80 5.41
CA VAL A 106 5.09 4.75 6.23
C VAL A 106 4.15 3.56 6.38
N THR A 107 2.87 3.79 6.65
CA THR A 107 1.88 2.71 6.74
C THR A 107 1.64 2.04 5.39
N LEU A 108 1.73 2.76 4.28
CA LEU A 108 1.69 2.16 2.95
C LEU A 108 2.88 1.21 2.71
N LEU A 109 4.08 1.51 3.21
CA LEU A 109 5.20 0.57 3.17
C LEU A 109 4.95 -0.69 4.00
N VAL A 110 4.23 -0.59 5.12
CA VAL A 110 3.76 -1.76 5.89
C VAL A 110 2.83 -2.62 5.03
N ALA A 111 1.95 -2.00 4.25
CA ALA A 111 1.09 -2.73 3.31
C ALA A 111 1.91 -3.48 2.26
N PHE A 112 2.93 -2.85 1.68
CA PHE A 112 3.78 -3.52 0.70
C PHE A 112 4.60 -4.66 1.32
N GLY A 113 5.13 -4.45 2.53
CA GLY A 113 5.84 -5.50 3.27
C GLY A 113 4.95 -6.69 3.60
N THR A 114 3.71 -6.45 4.04
CA THR A 114 2.76 -7.53 4.33
C THR A 114 2.37 -8.31 3.07
N GLY A 115 2.17 -7.62 1.93
CA GLY A 115 1.95 -8.28 0.64
C GLY A 115 3.14 -9.15 0.23
N ALA A 116 4.37 -8.65 0.38
CA ALA A 116 5.59 -9.43 0.10
C ALA A 116 5.72 -10.66 1.01
N ILE A 117 5.39 -10.54 2.30
CA ILE A 117 5.37 -11.67 3.24
C ILE A 117 4.34 -12.72 2.77
N MET A 118 3.12 -12.32 2.41
CA MET A 118 2.10 -13.24 1.91
C MET A 118 2.58 -14.04 0.70
N ILE A 119 3.22 -13.35 -0.27
CA ILE A 119 3.77 -13.99 -1.47
C ILE A 119 4.90 -14.95 -1.08
N ALA A 120 5.85 -14.50 -0.25
CA ALA A 120 6.99 -15.31 0.17
C ALA A 120 6.56 -16.59 0.89
N THR A 121 5.64 -16.48 1.87
CA THR A 121 5.08 -17.62 2.60
C THR A 121 4.41 -18.61 1.65
N GLY A 122 3.56 -18.11 0.74
CA GLY A 122 2.89 -18.98 -0.24
C GLY A 122 3.86 -19.67 -1.19
N VAL A 123 4.86 -18.95 -1.70
CA VAL A 123 5.90 -19.54 -2.57
C VAL A 123 6.71 -20.61 -1.83
N THR A 124 7.07 -20.38 -0.56
CA THR A 124 7.76 -21.38 0.26
C THR A 124 6.93 -22.66 0.40
N LEU A 125 5.64 -22.55 0.68
CA LEU A 125 4.73 -23.70 0.82
C LEU A 125 4.58 -24.50 -0.48
N VAL A 126 4.40 -23.81 -1.62
CA VAL A 126 4.34 -24.49 -2.93
C VAL A 126 5.64 -25.24 -3.20
N ARG A 127 6.79 -24.59 -2.95
CA ARG A 127 8.11 -25.21 -3.19
C ARG A 127 8.45 -26.33 -2.23
N SER A 128 7.87 -26.37 -1.03
CA SER A 128 7.99 -27.49 -0.10
C SER A 128 7.05 -28.65 -0.42
N GLY A 129 6.29 -28.58 -1.53
CA GLY A 129 5.39 -29.65 -1.96
C GLY A 129 3.98 -29.57 -1.36
N ASP A 130 3.59 -28.45 -0.75
CA ASP A 130 2.26 -28.25 -0.15
C ASP A 130 1.52 -27.04 -0.76
N PRO A 131 1.09 -27.14 -2.04
CA PRO A 131 0.34 -26.09 -2.71
C PRO A 131 -1.05 -25.87 -2.09
N ALA A 132 -1.67 -26.92 -1.52
CA ALA A 132 -2.96 -26.79 -0.86
C ALA A 132 -2.88 -25.88 0.38
N ALA A 133 -1.84 -26.06 1.21
CA ALA A 133 -1.59 -25.15 2.34
C ALA A 133 -1.26 -23.74 1.86
N ALA A 134 -0.51 -23.56 0.77
CA ALA A 134 -0.24 -22.25 0.20
C ALA A 134 -1.54 -21.53 -0.17
N TYR A 135 -2.51 -22.25 -0.76
CA TYR A 135 -3.78 -21.68 -1.19
C TYR A 135 -4.68 -21.35 0.01
N ALA A 136 -4.67 -22.19 1.05
CA ALA A 136 -5.41 -21.95 2.29
C ALA A 136 -4.84 -20.77 3.09
N THR A 137 -3.51 -20.61 3.12
CA THR A 137 -2.83 -19.58 3.92
C THR A 137 -2.63 -18.25 3.18
N ALA A 138 -2.78 -18.21 1.84
CA ALA A 138 -2.59 -16.99 1.04
C ALA A 138 -3.46 -15.78 1.46
N GLY A 139 -4.42 -15.96 2.37
CA GLY A 139 -5.29 -14.92 2.89
C GLY A 139 -4.97 -14.34 4.27
N PHE A 140 -4.05 -14.92 5.05
CA PHE A 140 -4.03 -14.64 6.50
C PHE A 140 -3.74 -13.17 6.85
N LEU A 141 -2.83 -12.51 6.12
CA LEU A 141 -2.53 -11.08 6.32
C LEU A 141 -3.43 -10.13 5.51
N LYS A 142 -4.47 -10.60 4.82
CA LYS A 142 -5.36 -9.73 4.01
C LYS A 142 -5.96 -8.57 4.82
N PRO A 143 -6.47 -8.78 6.06
CA PRO A 143 -6.95 -7.67 6.89
C PRO A 143 -5.88 -6.60 7.12
N LEU A 144 -4.68 -7.01 7.56
CA LEU A 144 -3.58 -6.08 7.82
C LEU A 144 -3.13 -5.35 6.54
N HIS A 145 -2.98 -6.07 5.44
CA HIS A 145 -2.61 -5.52 4.14
C HIS A 145 -3.65 -4.48 3.67
N ALA A 146 -4.94 -4.81 3.76
CA ALA A 146 -6.02 -3.93 3.37
C ALA A 146 -6.07 -2.67 4.25
N VAL A 147 -6.05 -2.81 5.58
CA VAL A 147 -6.10 -1.65 6.48
C VAL A 147 -4.88 -0.75 6.24
N SER A 148 -3.67 -1.30 6.22
CA SER A 148 -2.46 -0.48 6.03
C SER A 148 -2.42 0.26 4.68
N MET A 149 -2.96 -0.31 3.60
CA MET A 149 -3.02 0.36 2.30
C MET A 149 -3.79 1.69 2.31
N HIS A 150 -4.85 1.82 3.12
CA HIS A 150 -5.75 2.98 3.01
C HIS A 150 -5.32 4.17 3.89
N ALA A 151 -4.27 4.02 4.70
CA ALA A 151 -3.80 5.09 5.59
C ALA A 151 -3.36 6.34 4.81
N ILE A 152 -2.79 6.12 3.62
CA ILE A 152 -2.34 7.17 2.69
C ILE A 152 -3.50 8.04 2.15
N LEU A 153 -4.72 7.52 2.15
CA LEU A 153 -5.92 8.29 1.83
C LEU A 153 -6.47 8.98 3.08
N VAL A 154 -6.70 8.20 4.14
CA VAL A 154 -7.51 8.63 5.29
C VAL A 154 -6.87 9.79 6.03
N LEU A 155 -5.61 9.66 6.47
CA LEU A 155 -4.99 10.69 7.30
C LEU A 155 -4.69 11.98 6.51
N PRO A 156 -4.05 11.92 5.32
CA PRO A 156 -3.85 13.12 4.52
C PRO A 156 -5.17 13.77 4.11
N GLY A 157 -6.21 12.98 3.81
CA GLY A 157 -7.56 13.46 3.54
C GLY A 157 -8.14 14.30 4.68
N ILE A 158 -8.10 13.77 5.91
CA ILE A 158 -8.54 14.50 7.10
C ILE A 158 -7.71 15.77 7.30
N ALA A 159 -6.39 15.70 7.16
CA ALA A 159 -5.52 16.87 7.35
C ALA A 159 -5.78 17.96 6.31
N TRP A 160 -6.02 17.57 5.06
CA TRP A 160 -6.37 18.48 3.97
C TRP A 160 -7.72 19.17 4.22
N LEU A 161 -8.74 18.41 4.64
CA LEU A 161 -10.05 18.96 5.01
C LEU A 161 -9.97 19.89 6.23
N LEU A 162 -9.13 19.58 7.22
CA LEU A 162 -8.91 20.48 8.36
C LEU A 162 -8.22 21.79 7.93
N GLY A 163 -7.43 21.75 6.85
CA GLY A 163 -6.74 22.93 6.31
C GLY A 163 -7.68 24.03 5.82
N SER A 164 -8.91 23.69 5.41
CA SER A 164 -9.93 24.66 5.01
C SER A 164 -10.76 25.21 6.18
N THR A 165 -10.51 24.74 7.41
CA THR A 165 -11.17 25.25 8.62
C THR A 165 -10.45 26.46 9.19
N GLY A 166 -11.20 27.36 9.84
CA GLY A 166 -10.64 28.46 10.65
C GLY A 166 -10.02 28.02 11.98
N TRP A 167 -9.81 26.72 12.20
CA TRP A 167 -9.29 26.20 13.47
C TRP A 167 -7.81 26.49 13.64
N PRO A 168 -7.36 26.76 14.87
CA PRO A 168 -5.95 27.05 15.13
C PRO A 168 -5.08 25.82 14.81
N PRO A 169 -3.84 26.01 14.30
CA PRO A 169 -2.95 24.92 13.88
C PRO A 169 -2.74 23.84 14.96
N ARG A 170 -2.67 24.26 16.24
CA ARG A 170 -2.56 23.34 17.38
C ARG A 170 -3.71 22.34 17.46
N ARG A 171 -4.95 22.79 17.21
CA ARG A 171 -6.15 21.94 17.24
C ARG A 171 -6.14 20.94 16.09
N ARG A 172 -5.83 21.40 14.87
CA ARG A 172 -5.75 20.55 13.67
C ARG A 172 -4.69 19.46 13.84
N LEU A 173 -3.52 19.81 14.36
CA LEU A 173 -2.46 18.84 14.66
C LEU A 173 -2.86 17.81 15.72
N MET A 174 -3.54 18.22 16.79
CA MET A 174 -4.03 17.29 17.82
C MET A 174 -5.02 16.28 17.23
N ILE A 175 -5.93 16.72 16.36
CA ILE A 175 -6.86 15.82 15.68
C ILE A 175 -6.12 14.79 14.84
N ILE A 176 -5.11 15.19 14.05
CA ILE A 176 -4.32 14.25 13.27
C ILE A 176 -3.53 13.27 14.15
N ARG A 177 -3.04 13.71 15.31
CA ARG A 177 -2.40 12.79 16.27
C ARG A 177 -3.38 11.75 16.80
N TYR A 178 -4.59 12.16 17.20
CA TYR A 178 -5.61 11.22 17.64
C TYR A 178 -6.05 10.27 16.53
N ALA A 179 -6.22 10.78 15.31
CA ALA A 179 -6.52 9.96 14.14
C ALA A 179 -5.41 8.93 13.86
N ALA A 180 -4.14 9.32 13.97
CA ALA A 180 -3.00 8.41 13.83
C ALA A 180 -2.98 7.33 14.91
N VAL A 181 -3.23 7.69 16.18
CA VAL A 181 -3.35 6.71 17.27
C VAL A 181 -4.52 5.76 17.03
N GLY A 182 -5.69 6.26 16.64
CA GLY A 182 -6.83 5.43 16.26
C GLY A 182 -6.51 4.47 15.10
N TYR A 183 -5.74 4.94 14.12
CA TYR A 183 -5.27 4.10 13.01
C TYR A 183 -4.31 3.01 13.46
N LEU A 184 -3.41 3.29 14.40
CA LEU A 184 -2.55 2.27 15.00
C LEU A 184 -3.36 1.20 15.74
N VAL A 185 -4.44 1.57 16.41
CA VAL A 185 -5.37 0.61 17.04
C VAL A 185 -6.04 -0.26 15.97
N LEU A 186 -6.48 0.33 14.85
CA LEU A 186 -7.03 -0.46 13.72
C LEU A 186 -6.01 -1.43 13.14
N LEU A 187 -4.74 -1.00 12.99
CA LEU A 187 -3.67 -1.88 12.54
C LEU A 187 -3.42 -3.02 13.53
N ALA A 188 -3.37 -2.74 14.83
CA ALA A 188 -3.22 -3.75 15.86
C ALA A 188 -4.38 -4.75 15.85
N GLY A 189 -5.62 -4.27 15.73
CA GLY A 189 -6.79 -5.14 15.55
C GLY A 189 -6.69 -5.99 14.29
N ALA A 190 -6.23 -5.42 13.18
CA ALA A 190 -6.02 -6.16 11.93
C ALA A 190 -4.92 -7.24 12.07
N VAL A 191 -3.85 -6.98 12.82
CA VAL A 191 -2.85 -8.01 13.17
C VAL A 191 -3.49 -9.13 13.99
N ILE A 192 -4.27 -8.79 15.01
CA ILE A 192 -4.93 -9.80 15.87
C ILE A 192 -5.86 -10.69 15.05
N ILE A 193 -6.70 -10.09 14.19
CA ILE A 193 -7.60 -10.84 13.30
C ILE A 193 -6.81 -11.70 12.31
N SER A 194 -5.68 -11.21 11.82
CA SER A 194 -4.81 -11.95 10.90
C SER A 194 -4.08 -13.14 11.53
N LEU A 195 -4.00 -13.20 12.87
CA LEU A 195 -3.27 -14.24 13.60
C LEU A 195 -4.19 -15.18 14.41
N ALA A 196 -5.49 -14.91 14.44
CA ALA A 196 -6.51 -15.73 15.10
C ALA A 196 -7.01 -16.85 14.18
#